data_AF-A0A536XUD6-F1
#
_entry.id   AF-A0A536XUD6-F1
#
_cell.length_a   1.000
_cell.length_b   1.000
_cell.length_c   1.000
_cell.angle_alpha   90.00
_cell.angle_beta   90.00
_cell.angle_gamma   90.00
#
_symmetry.space_group_name_H-M   'P 1'
#
loop_
_entity.id
_entity.type
_entity.pdbx_description
1 polymer ?
#
loop_
_entity_poly.entity_id
_entity_poly.type
_entity_poly.pdbx_seq_one_letter_code
_entity_poly.pdbx_strand_id
1 'polypeptide(L)'
;MQVGEVTGVYLAKDEKRAVVRIRLSRYGAALAREGSQFWIVKPRVGLGQVTGLTTVLSGPEINVVPGKADGPTQTEFVGLDNPPSTVIEGGLKIILRGEHPKMRVDAPVYYRGVEVGVVQKIDLAPNALSADVHVVIYPRFAPLVREGSAFWDVSGVNVKGGILKGLEVELESLRSFLSGGIEFASPPGTPRAKPGTVFFLYGEPQKAWLAWAPKIPLAAEK
;
A
#
# COMPACT_ATOMS: atom_id res chain seq x y z
N MET A 1 -19.56 0.30 -4.00
CA MET A 1 -20.94 -0.20 -4.21
C MET A 1 -21.50 -0.56 -2.84
N GLN A 2 -22.71 -0.12 -2.51
CA GLN A 2 -23.33 -0.48 -1.23
C GLN A 2 -23.87 -1.91 -1.28
N VAL A 3 -23.40 -2.75 -0.37
CA VAL A 3 -23.72 -4.19 -0.30
C VAL A 3 -24.54 -4.57 0.94
N GLY A 4 -24.79 -3.60 1.83
CA GLY A 4 -25.58 -3.77 3.04
C GLY A 4 -25.72 -2.48 3.83
N GLU A 5 -26.28 -2.60 5.03
CA GLU A 5 -26.49 -1.49 5.96
C GLU A 5 -26.30 -1.96 7.41
N VAL A 6 -25.82 -1.07 8.28
CA VAL A 6 -25.81 -1.31 9.73
C VAL A 6 -27.21 -1.09 10.27
N THR A 7 -27.75 -2.08 10.97
CA THR A 7 -29.09 -2.05 11.56
C THR A 7 -29.08 -1.86 13.07
N GLY A 8 -27.91 -1.97 13.72
CA GLY A 8 -27.76 -1.69 15.14
C GLY A 8 -26.34 -1.90 15.65
N VAL A 9 -26.02 -1.21 16.74
CA VAL A 9 -24.75 -1.33 17.47
C VAL A 9 -25.11 -1.55 18.93
N TYR A 10 -24.57 -2.62 19.51
CA TYR A 10 -24.86 -3.05 20.86
C TYR A 10 -23.55 -3.27 21.61
N LEU A 11 -23.57 -3.06 22.92
CA LEU A 11 -22.47 -3.51 23.76
C LEU A 11 -22.65 -5.01 24.05
N ALA A 12 -21.59 -5.80 23.91
CA ALA A 12 -21.61 -7.21 24.27
C ALA A 12 -21.89 -7.38 25.78
N LYS A 13 -22.41 -8.54 26.18
CA LYS A 13 -22.71 -8.83 27.60
C LYS A 13 -21.50 -8.71 28.54
N ASP A 14 -20.30 -8.88 28.01
CA ASP A 14 -19.05 -8.75 28.76
C ASP A 14 -18.58 -7.29 28.88
N GLU A 15 -19.31 -6.35 28.28
CA GLU A 15 -19.01 -4.91 28.20
C GLU A 15 -17.66 -4.54 27.56
N LYS A 16 -16.97 -5.51 26.96
CA LYS A 16 -15.62 -5.34 26.41
C LYS A 16 -15.61 -5.13 24.90
N ARG A 17 -16.71 -5.42 24.22
CA ARG A 17 -16.78 -5.43 22.75
C ARG A 17 -18.07 -4.80 22.24
N ALA A 18 -17.98 -4.10 21.11
CA ALA A 18 -19.15 -3.68 20.36
C ALA A 18 -19.59 -4.82 19.41
N VAL A 19 -20.90 -5.09 19.37
CA VAL A 19 -21.55 -5.99 18.43
C VAL A 19 -22.29 -5.15 17.40
N VAL A 20 -21.86 -5.23 16.15
CA VAL A 20 -22.49 -4.51 15.03
C VAL A 20 -23.35 -5.49 14.25
N ARG A 21 -24.65 -5.19 14.10
CA ARG A 21 -25.58 -5.99 13.30
C ARG A 21 -25.70 -5.38 11.91
N ILE A 22 -25.32 -6.16 10.89
CA ILE A 22 -25.35 -5.74 9.49
C ILE A 22 -26.44 -6.54 8.77
N ARG A 23 -27.25 -5.84 7.95
CA ARG A 23 -28.15 -6.47 7.00
C ARG A 23 -27.53 -6.36 5.61
N LEU A 24 -27.20 -7.50 5.02
CA LEU A 24 -26.69 -7.56 3.65
C LEU A 24 -27.85 -7.48 2.66
N SER A 25 -27.62 -6.82 1.52
CA SER A 25 -28.57 -6.81 0.42
C SER A 25 -28.57 -8.17 -0.31
N ARG A 26 -29.50 -8.37 -1.25
CA ARG A 26 -29.52 -9.57 -2.09
C ARG A 26 -28.18 -9.80 -2.80
N TYR A 27 -27.54 -8.72 -3.27
CA TYR A 27 -26.24 -8.78 -3.93
C TYR A 27 -25.09 -8.99 -2.93
N GLY A 28 -25.24 -8.53 -1.70
CA GLY A 28 -24.27 -8.72 -0.62
C GLY A 28 -24.37 -10.06 0.10
N ALA A 29 -25.43 -10.86 -0.11
CA ALA A 29 -25.63 -12.14 0.59
C ALA A 29 -24.44 -13.09 0.41
N ALA A 30 -23.81 -13.05 -0.76
CA ALA A 30 -22.60 -13.80 -1.06
C ALA A 30 -21.39 -13.36 -0.22
N LEU A 31 -21.45 -12.32 0.60
CA LEU A 31 -20.35 -11.90 1.49
C LEU A 31 -20.41 -12.59 2.86
N ALA A 32 -21.54 -13.24 3.20
CA ALA A 32 -21.73 -13.96 4.46
C ALA A 32 -21.14 -15.38 4.38
N ARG A 33 -19.82 -15.47 4.21
CA ARG A 33 -19.10 -16.75 4.09
C ARG A 33 -17.80 -16.76 4.87
N GLU A 34 -17.32 -17.96 5.19
CA GLU A 34 -16.05 -18.16 5.89
C GLU A 34 -14.89 -17.51 5.14
N GLY A 35 -14.00 -16.85 5.91
CA GLY A 35 -12.87 -16.10 5.39
C GLY A 35 -13.18 -14.67 4.93
N SER A 36 -14.45 -14.24 5.01
CA SER A 36 -14.78 -12.83 4.74
C SER A 36 -14.28 -11.94 5.87
N GLN A 37 -13.65 -10.83 5.51
CA GLN A 37 -12.98 -9.92 6.44
C GLN A 37 -13.67 -8.56 6.40
N PHE A 38 -14.13 -8.08 7.56
CA PHE A 38 -14.84 -6.82 7.72
C PHE A 38 -13.98 -5.84 8.53
N TRP A 39 -13.95 -4.56 8.15
CA TRP A 39 -13.23 -3.52 8.91
C TRP A 39 -13.91 -2.16 8.78
N ILE A 40 -13.68 -1.29 9.78
CA ILE A 40 -14.24 0.07 9.79
C ILE A 40 -13.26 1.02 9.08
N VAL A 41 -13.74 1.77 8.10
CA VAL A 41 -13.01 2.86 7.45
C VAL A 41 -13.44 4.18 8.06
N LYS A 42 -12.49 4.86 8.72
CA LYS A 42 -12.73 6.19 9.30
C LYS A 42 -12.44 7.27 8.26
N PRO A 43 -13.37 8.19 7.96
CA PRO A 43 -13.10 9.30 7.05
C PRO A 43 -11.96 10.17 7.60
N ARG A 44 -11.02 10.55 6.74
CA ARG A 44 -9.91 11.43 7.11
C ARG A 44 -10.36 12.88 6.88
N VAL A 45 -10.39 13.68 7.94
CA VAL A 45 -10.64 15.12 7.83
C VAL A 45 -9.30 15.82 7.55
N GLY A 46 -9.15 16.36 6.35
CA GLY A 46 -8.02 17.22 5.99
C GLY A 46 -8.28 18.66 6.39
N LEU A 47 -7.35 19.31 7.10
CA LEU A 47 -7.37 20.74 7.44
C LEU A 47 -6.89 21.61 6.27
N GLY A 48 -7.45 21.41 5.08
CA GLY A 48 -7.08 22.18 3.89
C GLY A 48 -8.30 22.51 3.06
N GLN A 49 -8.71 23.78 3.08
CA GLN A 49 -9.80 24.38 2.30
C GLN A 49 -11.21 24.05 2.81
N VAL A 50 -11.58 24.64 3.96
CA VAL A 50 -13.00 24.79 4.33
C VAL A 50 -13.51 26.11 3.74
N THR A 51 -14.05 26.05 2.53
CA THR A 51 -15.01 27.07 2.06
C THR A 51 -16.21 26.36 1.46
N GLY A 52 -17.38 26.55 2.07
CA GLY A 52 -18.63 25.90 1.68
C GLY A 52 -19.08 24.83 2.68
N LEU A 53 -19.54 25.28 3.85
CA LEU A 53 -20.27 24.46 4.83
C LEU A 53 -21.54 23.87 4.18
N THR A 54 -21.41 22.65 3.66
CA THR A 54 -22.37 21.54 3.77
C THR A 54 -21.65 20.26 3.35
N THR A 55 -20.59 19.87 4.06
CA THR A 55 -20.10 18.50 3.94
C THR A 55 -21.02 17.66 4.80
N VAL A 56 -21.98 16.98 4.16
CA VAL A 56 -22.58 15.79 4.77
C VAL A 56 -21.40 14.90 5.16
N LEU A 57 -21.11 14.84 6.45
CA LEU A 57 -20.11 13.96 7.01
C LEU A 57 -20.62 12.55 6.72
N SER A 58 -20.14 11.93 5.65
CA SER A 58 -20.30 10.49 5.45
C SER A 58 -19.73 9.84 6.70
N GLY A 59 -20.59 9.21 7.50
CA GLY A 59 -20.17 8.51 8.71
C GLY A 59 -19.15 7.42 8.39
N PRO A 60 -18.50 6.84 9.41
CA PRO A 60 -17.62 5.69 9.19
C PRO A 60 -18.35 4.57 8.44
N GLU A 61 -17.68 4.00 7.44
CA GLU A 61 -18.21 2.89 6.63
C GLU A 61 -17.59 1.57 7.08
N ILE A 62 -18.28 0.45 6.80
CA ILE A 62 -17.74 -0.89 6.99
C ILE A 62 -17.45 -1.47 5.61
N ASN A 63 -16.17 -1.76 5.36
CA ASN A 63 -15.75 -2.44 4.15
C ASN A 63 -15.62 -3.94 4.39
N VAL A 64 -15.63 -4.69 3.29
CA VAL A 64 -15.56 -6.14 3.29
C VAL A 64 -14.79 -6.67 2.09
N VAL A 65 -13.94 -7.65 2.33
CA VAL A 65 -13.38 -8.55 1.31
C VAL A 65 -14.04 -9.91 1.46
N PRO A 66 -14.58 -10.51 0.39
CA PRO A 66 -15.17 -11.84 0.45
C PRO A 66 -14.11 -12.90 0.72
N GLY A 67 -14.49 -13.93 1.49
CA GLY A 67 -13.74 -15.19 1.55
C GLY A 67 -13.82 -15.97 0.23
N LYS A 68 -13.31 -17.21 0.24
CA LYS A 68 -13.30 -18.06 -0.96
C LYS A 68 -14.70 -18.32 -1.51
N ALA A 69 -14.81 -18.43 -2.84
CA ALA A 69 -16.08 -18.59 -3.55
C ALA A 69 -16.92 -19.81 -3.10
N ASP A 70 -16.23 -20.85 -2.61
CA ASP A 70 -16.76 -22.14 -2.14
C ASP A 70 -16.82 -22.26 -0.61
N GLY A 71 -16.48 -21.19 0.12
CA GLY A 71 -16.50 -21.18 1.58
C GLY A 71 -17.91 -21.36 2.15
N PRO A 72 -18.07 -22.09 3.27
CA PRO A 72 -19.37 -22.27 3.92
C PRO A 72 -19.97 -20.94 4.38
N THR A 73 -21.29 -20.89 4.53
CA THR A 73 -21.99 -19.70 5.02
C THR A 73 -21.61 -19.39 6.47
N GLN A 74 -21.32 -18.12 6.76
CA GLN A 74 -20.99 -17.63 8.09
C GLN A 74 -21.71 -16.31 8.35
N THR A 75 -22.26 -16.15 9.56
CA THR A 75 -23.07 -14.98 9.94
C THR A 75 -22.48 -14.16 11.09
N GLU A 76 -21.46 -14.68 11.76
CA GLU A 76 -20.75 -14.00 12.84
C GLU A 76 -19.28 -13.79 12.45
N PHE A 77 -18.77 -12.57 12.60
CA PHE A 77 -17.42 -12.21 12.18
C PHE A 77 -16.73 -11.37 13.26
N VAL A 78 -15.42 -11.53 13.38
CA VAL A 78 -14.57 -10.62 14.15
C VAL A 78 -14.17 -9.47 13.23
N GLY A 79 -14.57 -8.25 13.58
CA GLY A 79 -14.16 -7.05 12.84
C GLY A 79 -12.66 -6.78 13.03
N LEU A 80 -12.00 -6.38 11.96
CA LEU A 80 -10.61 -5.94 11.97
C LEU A 80 -10.53 -4.44 12.23
N ASP A 81 -9.54 -4.02 13.01
CA ASP A 81 -9.27 -2.60 13.25
C ASP A 81 -8.70 -1.87 12.03
N ASN A 82 -8.06 -2.63 11.13
CA ASN A 82 -7.40 -2.14 9.94
C ASN A 82 -7.84 -2.96 8.72
N PRO A 83 -7.80 -2.38 7.49
CA PRO A 83 -8.03 -3.15 6.28
C PRO A 83 -7.12 -4.39 6.24
N PRO A 84 -7.63 -5.54 5.77
CA PRO A 84 -6.75 -6.66 5.47
C PRO A 84 -5.76 -6.18 4.40
N SER A 85 -4.48 -6.47 4.59
CA SER A 85 -3.45 -6.15 3.61
C SER A 85 -3.87 -6.71 2.24
N THR A 86 -4.04 -5.84 1.24
CA THR A 86 -4.49 -6.20 -0.11
C THR A 86 -3.74 -7.43 -0.60
N VAL A 87 -4.44 -8.56 -0.75
CA VAL A 87 -3.81 -9.77 -1.26
C VAL A 87 -3.62 -9.60 -2.76
N ILE A 88 -2.44 -9.14 -3.16
CA ILE A 88 -2.03 -9.09 -4.55
C ILE A 88 -1.53 -10.49 -4.92
N GLU A 89 -2.42 -11.30 -5.48
CA GLU A 89 -2.07 -12.65 -5.94
C GLU A 89 -1.02 -12.60 -7.06
N GLY A 90 -0.05 -13.50 -6.99
CA GLY A 90 1.05 -13.57 -7.96
C GLY A 90 2.06 -12.41 -7.90
N GLY A 91 1.87 -11.44 -7.00
CA GLY A 91 2.80 -10.33 -6.81
C GLY A 91 4.13 -10.78 -6.18
N LEU A 92 5.22 -10.11 -6.54
CA LEU A 92 6.52 -10.35 -5.92
C LEU A 92 6.56 -9.64 -4.56
N LYS A 93 6.57 -10.43 -3.49
CA LYS A 93 6.69 -9.94 -2.11
C LYS A 93 8.16 -9.79 -1.74
N ILE A 94 8.56 -8.61 -1.28
CA ILE A 94 9.93 -8.31 -0.82
C ILE A 94 9.86 -7.55 0.52
N ILE A 95 10.99 -7.48 1.21
CA ILE A 95 11.13 -6.74 2.46
C ILE A 95 12.18 -5.65 2.24
N LEU A 96 11.85 -4.42 2.58
CA LEU A 96 12.82 -3.33 2.63
C LEU A 96 13.11 -3.01 4.09
N ARG A 97 14.38 -3.04 4.47
CA ARG A 97 14.84 -2.77 5.83
C ARG A 97 15.46 -1.39 5.93
N GLY A 98 14.95 -0.56 6.83
CA GLY A 98 15.46 0.77 7.11
C GLY A 98 15.20 1.18 8.55
N GLU A 99 15.94 2.19 9.05
CA GLU A 99 15.82 2.61 10.45
C GLU A 99 14.49 3.36 10.70
N HIS A 100 14.18 4.33 9.84
CA HIS A 100 13.04 5.25 10.02
C HIS A 100 12.26 5.43 8.71
N PRO A 101 11.52 4.41 8.25
CA PRO A 101 10.66 4.54 7.07
C PRO A 101 9.64 5.66 7.29
N LYS A 102 9.62 6.66 6.38
CA LYS A 102 8.69 7.80 6.49
C LYS A 102 7.39 7.59 5.75
N MET A 103 7.34 6.58 4.88
CA MET A 103 6.14 6.21 4.16
C MET A 103 5.11 5.53 5.06
N ARG A 104 3.88 5.47 4.57
CA ARG A 104 2.76 4.80 5.23
C ARG A 104 2.43 3.49 4.51
N VAL A 105 1.63 2.65 5.15
CA VAL A 105 0.90 1.59 4.44
C VAL A 105 0.10 2.22 3.29
N ASP A 106 -0.01 1.48 2.17
CA ASP A 106 -0.57 1.90 0.89
C ASP A 106 0.28 2.93 0.11
N ALA A 107 1.48 3.26 0.59
CA ALA A 107 2.36 4.12 -0.18
C ALA A 107 2.81 3.42 -1.49
N PRO A 108 2.82 4.16 -2.61
CA PRO A 108 3.18 3.61 -3.91
C PRO A 108 4.67 3.31 -4.01
N VAL A 109 5.00 2.31 -4.82
CA VAL A 109 6.37 1.93 -5.19
C VAL A 109 6.57 2.21 -6.67
N TYR A 110 7.58 3.01 -6.98
CA TYR A 110 7.85 3.52 -8.32
C TYR A 110 9.07 2.86 -8.94
N TYR A 111 9.00 2.68 -10.26
CA TYR A 111 10.15 2.41 -11.12
C TYR A 111 10.12 3.41 -12.27
N ARG A 112 11.11 4.31 -12.33
CA ARG A 112 11.16 5.41 -13.33
C ARG A 112 9.89 6.28 -13.31
N GLY A 113 9.38 6.59 -12.12
CA GLY A 113 8.14 7.36 -11.92
C GLY A 113 6.82 6.63 -12.22
N VAL A 114 6.86 5.38 -12.72
CA VAL A 114 5.64 4.57 -12.92
C VAL A 114 5.35 3.77 -11.66
N GLU A 115 4.12 3.78 -11.18
CA GLU A 115 3.70 2.95 -10.04
C GLU A 115 3.70 1.47 -10.44
N VAL A 116 4.45 0.66 -9.71
CA VAL A 116 4.67 -0.77 -9.99
C VAL A 116 4.39 -1.68 -8.79
N GLY A 117 4.05 -1.10 -7.64
CA GLY A 117 3.76 -1.85 -6.43
C GLY A 117 3.31 -0.94 -5.29
N VAL A 118 3.18 -1.54 -4.12
CA VAL A 118 2.61 -0.88 -2.94
C VAL A 118 3.20 -1.44 -1.64
N VAL A 119 3.29 -0.58 -0.63
CA VAL A 119 3.61 -0.97 0.75
C VAL A 119 2.40 -1.65 1.39
N GLN A 120 2.53 -2.91 1.80
CA GLN A 120 1.46 -3.67 2.44
C GLN A 120 1.47 -3.59 3.97
N LYS A 121 2.65 -3.54 4.56
CA LYS A 121 2.81 -3.58 6.03
C LYS A 121 4.13 -2.92 6.40
N ILE A 122 4.15 -2.27 7.57
CA ILE A 122 5.36 -1.80 8.22
C ILE A 122 5.38 -2.42 9.62
N ASP A 123 6.48 -3.06 10.00
CA ASP A 123 6.66 -3.69 11.31
C ASP A 123 8.09 -3.45 11.82
N LEU A 124 8.35 -3.77 13.08
CA LEU A 124 9.72 -3.85 13.58
C LEU A 124 10.39 -5.12 13.05
N ALA A 125 11.66 -5.00 12.66
CA ALA A 125 12.50 -6.16 12.39
C ALA A 125 12.62 -7.02 13.66
N PRO A 126 12.91 -8.33 13.56
CA PRO A 126 12.92 -9.24 14.72
C PRO A 126 13.85 -8.82 15.88
N ASN A 127 14.87 -8.01 15.61
CA ASN A 127 15.81 -7.49 16.61
C ASN A 127 15.47 -6.07 17.10
N ALA A 128 14.37 -5.47 16.63
CA ALA A 128 13.92 -4.12 16.91
C ALA A 128 14.92 -2.98 16.57
N LEU A 129 16.03 -3.27 15.88
CA LEU A 129 17.03 -2.28 15.47
C LEU A 129 16.63 -1.49 14.21
N SER A 130 15.65 -2.00 13.48
CA SER A 130 15.17 -1.42 12.22
C SER A 130 13.70 -1.77 12.03
N ALA A 131 13.07 -1.11 11.06
CA ALA A 131 11.75 -1.48 10.58
C ALA A 131 11.85 -2.31 9.29
N ASP A 132 10.97 -3.30 9.18
CA ASP A 132 10.73 -4.08 7.97
C ASP A 132 9.48 -3.53 7.26
N VAL A 133 9.69 -3.01 6.06
CA VAL A 133 8.64 -2.53 5.15
C VAL A 133 8.34 -3.65 4.16
N HIS A 134 7.19 -4.29 4.32
CA HIS A 134 6.72 -5.33 3.41
C HIS A 134 6.12 -4.69 2.18
N VAL A 135 6.72 -4.96 1.02
CA VAL A 135 6.33 -4.42 -0.27
C VAL A 135 5.85 -5.54 -1.17
N VAL A 136 4.83 -5.25 -1.96
CA VAL A 136 4.43 -6.12 -3.07
C VAL A 136 4.49 -5.38 -4.38
N ILE A 137 5.27 -5.94 -5.30
CA ILE A 137 5.36 -5.52 -6.68
C ILE A 137 4.31 -6.27 -7.49
N TYR A 138 3.54 -5.56 -8.31
CA TYR A 138 2.46 -6.18 -9.10
C TYR A 138 3.04 -7.25 -10.04
N PRO A 139 2.30 -8.34 -10.34
CA PRO A 139 2.82 -9.51 -11.06
C PRO A 139 3.52 -9.16 -12.39
N ARG A 140 2.93 -8.23 -13.15
CA ARG A 140 3.49 -7.75 -14.43
C ARG A 140 4.87 -7.11 -14.28
N PHE A 141 5.14 -6.48 -13.14
CA PHE A 141 6.35 -5.72 -12.86
C PHE A 141 7.38 -6.48 -12.02
N ALA A 142 7.05 -7.68 -11.52
CA ALA A 142 7.98 -8.53 -10.78
C ALA A 142 9.37 -8.70 -11.46
N PRO A 143 9.49 -8.80 -12.81
CA PRO A 143 10.80 -8.86 -13.48
C PRO A 143 11.72 -7.64 -13.29
N LEU A 144 11.17 -6.49 -12.86
CA LEU A 144 11.93 -5.27 -12.63
C LEU A 144 12.86 -5.40 -11.43
N VAL A 145 12.45 -6.12 -10.38
CA VAL A 145 13.27 -6.27 -9.17
C VAL A 145 14.34 -7.33 -9.38
N ARG A 146 15.58 -6.93 -9.17
CA ARG A 146 16.78 -7.76 -9.30
C ARG A 146 17.48 -7.87 -7.96
N GLU A 147 18.33 -8.87 -7.79
CA GLU A 147 19.07 -9.08 -6.54
C GLU A 147 19.95 -7.87 -6.16
N GLY A 148 20.37 -7.06 -7.14
CA GLY A 148 21.11 -5.82 -6.89
C GLY A 148 20.28 -4.53 -6.90
N SER A 149 18.94 -4.62 -6.89
CA SER A 149 18.08 -3.43 -6.90
C SER A 149 18.32 -2.56 -5.66
N ALA A 150 18.33 -1.24 -5.86
CA ALA A 150 18.48 -0.25 -4.80
C ALA A 150 17.19 0.53 -4.65
N PHE A 151 16.68 0.63 -3.41
CA PHE A 151 15.40 1.25 -3.06
C PHE A 151 15.63 2.47 -2.18
N TRP A 152 14.97 3.59 -2.46
CA TRP A 152 15.05 4.79 -1.63
C TRP A 152 13.68 5.39 -1.34
N ASP A 153 13.59 6.06 -0.20
CA ASP A 153 12.41 6.84 0.20
C ASP A 153 12.34 8.11 -0.66
N VAL A 154 11.16 8.41 -1.22
CA VAL A 154 10.90 9.68 -1.92
C VAL A 154 9.97 10.60 -1.11
N SER A 155 9.62 10.19 0.11
CA SER A 155 8.82 10.95 1.07
C SER A 155 9.71 11.99 1.76
N GLY A 156 9.52 13.25 1.40
CA GLY A 156 10.22 14.38 2.03
C GLY A 156 11.20 15.14 1.15
N VAL A 157 11.13 14.98 -0.18
CA VAL A 157 11.77 15.95 -1.10
C VAL A 157 11.01 17.28 -1.02
N ASN A 158 11.28 18.03 0.05
CA ASN A 158 10.88 19.42 0.18
C ASN A 158 11.82 20.21 -0.73
N VAL A 159 11.41 20.44 -1.99
CA VAL A 159 12.16 21.31 -2.91
C VAL A 159 12.01 22.75 -2.42
N LYS A 160 12.88 23.15 -1.49
CA LYS A 160 13.14 24.57 -1.24
C LYS A 160 13.86 25.09 -2.49
N GLY A 161 13.14 25.87 -3.28
CA GLY A 161 13.58 26.35 -4.59
C GLY A 161 14.97 26.98 -4.58
N GLY A 162 15.73 26.65 -5.62
CA GLY A 162 16.99 27.30 -5.99
C GLY A 162 17.22 27.08 -7.49
N ILE A 163 16.93 28.11 -8.28
CA ILE A 163 17.06 28.15 -9.74
C ILE A 163 18.51 27.88 -10.16
N LEU A 164 18.84 26.73 -10.77
CA LEU A 164 20.05 26.57 -11.59
C LEU A 164 19.87 25.56 -12.77
N LYS A 165 19.90 26.12 -13.98
CA LYS A 165 20.37 25.60 -15.29
C LYS A 165 20.10 24.12 -15.66
N GLY A 166 18.94 23.92 -16.31
CA GLY A 166 18.89 23.52 -17.73
C GLY A 166 18.87 22.04 -18.11
N LEU A 167 19.45 21.13 -17.31
CA LEU A 167 19.42 19.68 -17.61
C LEU A 167 19.10 18.82 -16.38
N GLU A 168 19.44 19.27 -15.16
CA GLU A 168 19.01 18.64 -13.90
C GLU A 168 17.52 18.90 -13.59
N VAL A 169 16.98 20.00 -14.10
CA VAL A 169 15.62 20.49 -13.79
C VAL A 169 14.52 19.56 -14.30
N GLU A 170 14.72 18.90 -15.45
CA GLU A 170 13.66 18.07 -16.05
C GLU A 170 13.41 16.78 -15.24
N LEU A 171 14.47 16.16 -14.73
CA LEU A 171 14.40 14.97 -13.87
C LEU A 171 13.88 15.28 -12.45
N GLU A 172 14.19 16.46 -11.91
CA GLU A 172 13.69 16.90 -10.61
C GLU A 172 12.19 17.23 -10.66
N SER A 173 11.71 17.79 -11.78
CA SER A 173 10.31 18.18 -11.96
C SER A 173 9.32 17.00 -12.00
N LEU A 174 9.72 15.84 -12.53
CA LEU A 174 8.89 14.63 -12.52
C LEU A 174 8.82 13.99 -11.12
N ARG A 175 9.88 14.16 -10.31
CA ARG A 175 9.96 13.63 -8.93
C ARG A 175 9.20 14.47 -7.91
N SER A 176 9.09 15.78 -8.14
CA SER A 176 8.39 16.70 -7.23
C SER A 176 6.88 16.49 -7.17
N PHE A 177 6.29 15.76 -8.12
CA PHE A 177 4.86 15.40 -8.10
C PHE A 177 4.55 14.15 -7.26
N LEU A 178 5.54 13.35 -6.92
CA LEU A 178 5.32 12.11 -6.17
C LEU A 178 4.95 12.44 -4.73
N SER A 179 3.77 12.00 -4.29
CA SER A 179 3.16 12.34 -3.00
C SER A 179 3.76 11.54 -1.82
N GLY A 180 5.04 11.20 -1.89
CA GLY A 180 5.71 10.21 -1.04
C GLY A 180 5.60 8.79 -1.59
N GLY A 181 6.40 7.87 -1.03
CA GLY A 181 6.50 6.49 -1.50
C GLY A 181 7.93 5.98 -1.53
N ILE A 182 8.15 4.95 -2.33
CA ILE A 182 9.46 4.30 -2.52
C ILE A 182 9.77 4.32 -4.01
N GLU A 183 10.99 4.66 -4.41
CA GLU A 183 11.45 4.44 -5.78
C GLU A 183 12.63 3.47 -5.79
N PHE A 184 12.81 2.73 -6.88
CA PHE A 184 13.96 1.86 -7.03
C PHE A 184 14.53 1.84 -8.44
N ALA A 185 15.79 1.44 -8.52
CA ALA A 185 16.50 1.15 -9.76
C ALA A 185 17.12 -0.24 -9.69
N SER A 186 17.34 -0.83 -10.86
CA SER A 186 17.89 -2.18 -10.98
C SER A 186 19.16 -2.17 -11.84
N PRO A 187 20.24 -2.83 -11.41
CA PRO A 187 21.48 -2.88 -12.18
C PRO A 187 21.36 -3.85 -13.36
N PRO A 188 22.13 -3.62 -14.45
CA PRO A 188 22.22 -4.57 -15.55
C PRO A 188 22.86 -5.90 -15.11
N GLY A 189 22.47 -6.98 -15.79
CA GLY A 189 23.15 -8.28 -15.66
C GLY A 189 22.86 -9.07 -14.37
N THR A 190 21.97 -8.58 -13.50
CA THR A 190 21.65 -9.26 -12.24
C THR A 190 20.42 -10.18 -12.34
N PRO A 191 20.41 -11.33 -11.63
CA PRO A 191 19.25 -12.21 -11.57
C PRO A 191 18.00 -11.52 -11.01
N ARG A 192 16.83 -12.08 -11.32
CA ARG A 192 15.56 -11.62 -10.71
C ARG A 192 15.57 -11.94 -9.22
N ALA A 193 15.07 -11.00 -8.42
CA ALA A 193 14.88 -11.24 -7.00
C ALA A 193 13.84 -12.34 -6.77
N LYS A 194 13.98 -13.07 -5.66
CA LYS A 194 13.05 -14.12 -5.26
C LYS A 194 12.05 -13.54 -4.24
N PRO A 195 10.87 -14.15 -4.09
CA PRO A 195 9.96 -13.79 -3.01
C PRO A 195 10.66 -13.87 -1.65
N GLY A 196 10.46 -12.85 -0.81
CA GLY A 196 11.08 -12.74 0.51
C GLY A 196 12.51 -12.18 0.52
N THR A 197 13.08 -11.82 -0.64
CA THR A 197 14.38 -11.12 -0.66
C THR A 197 14.30 -9.83 0.15
N VAL A 198 15.32 -9.60 0.99
CA VAL A 198 15.47 -8.42 1.83
C VAL A 198 16.42 -7.44 1.14
N PHE A 199 16.01 -6.18 1.03
CA PHE A 199 16.80 -5.06 0.51
C PHE A 199 16.96 -3.98 1.58
N PHE A 200 17.95 -3.11 1.42
CA PHE A 200 18.04 -1.90 2.22
C PHE A 200 17.16 -0.79 1.65
N LEU A 201 16.48 -0.06 2.54
CA LEU A 201 15.76 1.17 2.23
C LEU A 201 16.67 2.36 2.54
N TYR A 202 17.13 3.04 1.49
CA TYR A 202 17.99 4.21 1.60
C TYR A 202 17.16 5.49 1.74
N GLY A 203 17.75 6.52 2.36
CA GLY A 203 17.11 7.84 2.42
C GLY A 203 17.19 8.61 1.10
N GLU A 204 18.25 8.38 0.31
CA GLU A 204 18.50 9.09 -0.95
C GLU A 204 19.13 8.14 -1.99
N PRO A 205 18.91 8.37 -3.29
CA PRO A 205 19.54 7.60 -4.35
C PRO A 205 21.00 8.01 -4.56
N GLN A 206 21.86 7.04 -4.89
CA GLN A 206 23.19 7.32 -5.43
C GLN A 206 23.12 7.64 -6.93
N LYS A 207 23.98 8.55 -7.40
CA LYS A 207 24.08 8.93 -8.82
C LYS A 207 24.25 7.74 -9.76
N ALA A 208 24.99 6.71 -9.33
CA ALA A 208 25.20 5.49 -10.12
C ALA A 208 23.90 4.72 -10.37
N TRP A 209 22.99 4.66 -9.39
CA TRP A 209 21.72 3.94 -9.52
C TRP A 209 20.80 4.62 -10.53
N LEU A 210 20.82 5.95 -10.54
CA LEU A 210 20.05 6.76 -11.48
C LEU A 210 20.51 6.58 -12.94
N ALA A 211 21.77 6.20 -13.14
CA ALA A 211 22.33 5.91 -14.45
C ALA A 211 22.01 4.49 -14.97
N TRP A 212 21.46 3.59 -14.14
CA TRP A 212 21.15 2.23 -14.58
C TRP A 212 19.99 2.21 -15.57
N ALA A 213 20.22 1.59 -16.73
CA ALA A 213 19.23 1.44 -17.80
C ALA A 213 19.20 0.03 -18.40
N PRO A 214 18.94 -1.02 -17.60
CA PRO A 214 18.85 -2.38 -18.12
C PRO A 214 17.62 -2.56 -19.02
N LYS A 215 17.77 -3.34 -20.09
CA LYS A 215 16.64 -3.82 -20.88
C LYS A 215 15.97 -4.99 -20.16
N ILE A 216 14.80 -4.73 -19.56
CA ILE A 216 14.01 -5.75 -18.84
C ILE A 216 12.68 -5.93 -19.56
N PRO A 217 12.41 -7.10 -20.16
CA PRO A 217 11.13 -7.36 -20.81
C PRO A 217 10.01 -7.50 -19.77
N LEU A 218 8.89 -6.82 -20.03
CA LEU A 218 7.65 -6.94 -19.25
C LEU A 218 6.61 -7.72 -20.05
N ALA A 219 5.72 -8.42 -19.34
CA ALA A 219 4.56 -9.02 -19.99
C ALA A 219 3.60 -7.93 -20.47
N ALA A 220 2.95 -8.17 -21.62
CA ALA A 220 1.86 -7.32 -22.10
C ALA A 220 0.68 -7.34 -21.11
N GLU A 221 -0.06 -6.23 -21.03
CA GLU A 221 -1.36 -6.23 -20.36
C GLU A 221 -2.30 -7.17 -21.13
N LYS A 222 -2.97 -8.07 -20.41
CA LYS A 222 -4.06 -8.89 -20.94
C LYS A 222 -5.39 -8.23 -20.61
#